data_AF-M1CTX5-F1
#
_entry.id   AF-M1CTX5-F1
#
_cell.length_a   1.000
_cell.length_b   1.000
_cell.length_c   1.000
_cell.angle_alpha   90.00
_cell.angle_beta   90.00
_cell.angle_gamma   90.00
#
_symmetry.space_group_name_H-M   'P 1'
#
loop_
_entity.id
_entity.type
_entity.pdbx_description
1 polymer ?
#
loop_
_entity_poly.entity_id
_entity_poly.type
_entity_poly.pdbx_seq_one_letter_code
_entity_poly.pdbx_strand_id
1 'polypeptide(L)'
;MFDPGNNNYIINPSAYKANFEPYGKSYFKHPTGRFSDGRLVPDFIAEFANLPMIPSFYQALHNHSINHGVNFASAGAGCLDETYSEKVISLNTQLGNFKIIRKKLKAQLGKKGSKALLSNAVYLFSIGNNDYLRLYDIPDIPSDMSCLAYATEHEYMNMVMDSFVTVMMVTKYVFLIHTLNMFI
;
A
#
# COMPACT_ATOMS: atom_id res chain seq x y z
N MET A 1 5.80 -6.55 3.07
CA MET A 1 6.81 -5.59 3.58
C MET A 1 6.28 -4.17 3.83
N PHE A 2 5.30 -3.64 3.10
CA PHE A 2 4.82 -2.26 3.33
C PHE A 2 3.55 -2.13 4.20
N ASP A 3 2.77 -3.19 4.39
CA ASP A 3 1.53 -3.18 5.19
C ASP A 3 1.80 -2.90 6.69
N PRO A 4 1.26 -1.79 7.25
CA PRO A 4 1.43 -1.39 8.65
C PRO A 4 0.52 -2.15 9.65
N GLY A 5 -0.30 -3.09 9.16
CA GLY A 5 -1.40 -3.74 9.89
C GLY A 5 -2.79 -3.35 9.37
N ASN A 6 -2.90 -2.81 8.15
CA ASN A 6 -4.19 -2.49 7.51
C ASN A 6 -5.02 -3.75 7.23
N ASN A 7 -4.39 -4.86 6.81
CA ASN A 7 -5.10 -6.11 6.53
C ASN A 7 -5.81 -6.72 7.75
N ASN A 8 -5.47 -6.30 8.97
CA ASN A 8 -6.15 -6.78 10.19
C ASN A 8 -7.66 -6.48 10.18
N TYR A 9 -8.06 -5.37 9.54
CA TYR A 9 -9.42 -4.87 9.45
C TYR A 9 -10.25 -5.51 8.32
N ILE A 10 -9.66 -6.40 7.52
CA ILE A 10 -10.40 -7.20 6.52
C ILE A 10 -11.19 -8.29 7.25
N ILE A 11 -12.48 -8.46 6.94
CA ILE A 11 -13.36 -9.42 7.63
C ILE A 11 -13.07 -10.88 7.21
N ASN A 12 -12.64 -11.11 5.97
CA ASN A 12 -12.33 -12.43 5.43
C ASN A 12 -11.26 -13.15 6.29
N PRO A 13 -11.54 -14.37 6.80
CA PRO A 13 -10.58 -15.11 7.64
C PRO A 13 -9.33 -15.56 6.86
N SER A 14 -9.45 -15.72 5.54
CA SER A 14 -8.36 -16.05 4.61
C SER A 14 -7.59 -14.83 4.10
N ALA A 15 -7.82 -13.64 4.68
CA ALA A 15 -7.07 -12.43 4.36
C ALA A 15 -5.61 -12.52 4.82
N TYR A 16 -4.71 -11.85 4.10
CA TYR A 16 -3.28 -11.93 4.39
C TYR A 16 -2.90 -11.08 5.61
N LYS A 17 -2.93 -11.68 6.81
CA LYS A 17 -2.67 -11.02 8.09
C LYS A 17 -1.43 -11.59 8.80
N ALA A 18 -0.44 -10.76 9.11
CA ALA A 18 0.74 -11.14 9.89
C ALA A 18 0.51 -11.04 11.42
N ASN A 19 -0.48 -11.79 11.93
CA ASN A 19 -0.88 -11.80 13.35
C ASN A 19 -0.41 -13.06 14.10
N PHE A 20 0.77 -13.58 13.76
CA PHE A 20 1.36 -14.78 14.35
C PHE A 20 2.90 -14.66 14.41
N GLU A 21 3.56 -15.46 15.24
CA GLU A 21 5.03 -15.48 15.27
C GLU A 21 5.63 -15.99 13.95
N PRO A 22 6.76 -15.45 13.47
CA PRO A 22 7.71 -14.57 14.17
C PRO A 22 7.43 -13.07 14.03
N TYR A 23 6.30 -12.64 13.45
CA TYR A 23 6.06 -11.24 13.16
C TYR A 23 6.00 -10.36 14.42
N GLY A 24 6.58 -9.16 14.34
CA GLY A 24 6.69 -8.19 15.44
C GLY A 24 7.61 -8.57 16.62
N LYS A 25 8.21 -9.77 16.62
CA LYS A 25 9.01 -10.33 17.73
C LYS A 25 10.22 -9.48 18.15
N SER A 26 10.93 -8.87 17.20
CA SER A 26 12.15 -8.12 17.47
C SER A 26 11.89 -6.71 17.99
N TYR A 27 10.93 -5.98 17.41
CA TYR A 27 10.64 -4.58 17.80
C TYR A 27 9.43 -4.44 18.74
N PHE A 28 8.25 -4.89 18.32
CA PHE A 28 6.99 -4.70 19.06
C PHE A 28 6.79 -5.69 20.20
N LYS A 29 7.50 -6.82 20.19
CA LYS A 29 7.38 -7.97 21.11
C LYS A 29 6.03 -8.71 21.05
N HIS A 30 5.21 -8.40 20.05
CA HIS A 30 3.96 -9.09 19.72
C HIS A 30 3.64 -8.90 18.21
N PRO A 31 2.88 -9.81 17.56
CA PRO A 31 2.43 -9.61 16.19
C PRO A 31 1.49 -8.42 16.06
N THR A 32 1.69 -7.59 15.02
CA THR A 32 0.94 -6.33 14.80
C THR A 32 0.20 -6.30 13.45
N GLY A 33 0.22 -7.38 12.68
CA GLY A 33 -0.23 -7.40 11.28
C GLY A 33 0.83 -6.91 10.29
N ARG A 34 1.99 -6.47 10.78
CA ARG A 34 3.14 -6.06 9.97
C ARG A 34 3.91 -7.30 9.50
N PHE A 35 4.11 -7.41 8.19
CA PHE A 35 4.91 -8.47 7.55
C PHE A 35 6.42 -8.17 7.70
N SER A 36 6.88 -8.19 8.95
CA SER A 36 8.26 -7.98 9.44
C SER A 36 8.37 -8.50 10.88
N ASP A 37 9.57 -8.81 11.36
CA ASP A 37 9.82 -9.06 12.80
C ASP A 37 9.75 -7.76 13.64
N GLY A 38 9.60 -6.61 12.99
CA GLY A 38 9.47 -5.33 13.63
C GLY A 38 9.08 -4.22 12.66
N ARG A 39 9.95 -3.22 12.55
CA ARG A 39 9.76 -2.06 11.67
C ARG A 39 9.76 -2.46 10.20
N LEU A 40 9.12 -1.62 9.40
CA LEU A 40 9.05 -1.67 7.94
C LEU A 40 9.96 -0.59 7.36
N VAL A 41 10.34 -0.70 6.08
CA VAL A 41 10.98 0.38 5.31
C VAL A 41 10.32 1.77 5.56
N PRO A 42 8.97 1.90 5.60
CA PRO A 42 8.25 3.04 6.15
C PRO A 42 8.85 3.71 7.38
N ASP A 43 9.08 2.94 8.44
CA ASP A 43 9.33 3.48 9.76
C ASP A 43 10.77 3.98 9.88
N PHE A 44 11.71 3.37 9.15
CA PHE A 44 13.12 3.79 9.11
C PHE A 44 13.32 5.09 8.33
N ILE A 45 12.55 5.33 7.26
CA ILE A 45 12.62 6.61 6.52
C ILE A 45 11.96 7.72 7.35
N ALA A 46 10.85 7.43 8.05
CA ALA A 46 10.25 8.37 9.00
C ALA A 46 11.21 8.71 10.15
N GLU A 47 11.86 7.70 10.75
CA GLU A 47 12.90 7.86 11.79
C GLU A 47 14.06 8.75 11.31
N PHE A 48 14.57 8.52 10.10
CA PHE A 48 15.62 9.36 9.49
C PHE A 48 15.16 10.82 9.27
N ALA A 49 13.88 11.03 8.94
CA ALA A 49 13.26 12.36 8.84
C ALA A 49 12.88 12.98 10.21
N ASN A 50 13.18 12.32 11.34
CA ASN A 50 12.74 12.69 12.69
C ASN A 50 11.19 12.78 12.84
N LEU A 51 10.47 12.01 12.04
CA LEU A 51 9.01 11.86 12.10
C LEU A 51 8.61 10.68 13.03
N PRO A 52 7.40 10.72 13.62
CA PRO A 52 6.85 9.56 14.32
C PRO A 52 6.60 8.39 13.36
N MET A 53 6.57 7.17 13.91
CA MET A 53 6.26 5.95 13.16
C MET A 53 4.92 6.07 12.42
N ILE A 54 4.90 5.76 11.12
CA ILE A 54 3.74 6.02 10.26
C ILE A 54 2.57 5.10 10.65
N PRO A 55 1.38 5.66 10.97
CA PRO A 55 0.21 4.88 11.36
C PRO A 55 -0.44 4.19 10.16
N SER A 56 -1.16 3.10 10.45
CA SER A 56 -2.10 2.49 9.50
C SER A 56 -3.24 3.47 9.15
N PHE A 57 -3.93 3.26 8.03
CA PHE A 57 -5.07 4.08 7.65
C PHE A 57 -6.15 4.08 8.74
N TYR A 58 -6.47 2.90 9.28
CA TYR A 58 -7.47 2.75 10.33
C TYR A 58 -7.05 3.42 11.64
N GLN A 59 -5.76 3.35 12.02
CA GLN A 59 -5.22 4.13 13.16
C GLN A 59 -5.33 5.65 12.90
N ALA A 60 -5.04 6.10 11.67
CA ALA A 60 -5.14 7.51 11.27
C ALA A 60 -6.59 8.03 11.22
N LEU A 61 -7.61 7.18 11.08
CA LEU A 61 -9.01 7.60 11.23
C LEU A 61 -9.29 8.12 12.65
N HIS A 62 -8.74 7.46 13.67
CA HIS A 62 -8.94 7.82 15.09
C HIS A 62 -7.95 8.86 15.62
N ASN A 63 -6.73 8.94 15.06
CA ASN A 63 -5.73 9.93 15.50
C ASN A 63 -6.11 11.37 15.14
N HIS A 64 -5.86 12.34 16.03
CA HIS A 64 -5.99 13.77 15.73
C HIS A 64 -4.80 14.30 14.90
N SER A 65 -3.59 13.78 15.12
CA SER A 65 -2.38 14.17 14.38
C SER A 65 -2.12 13.20 13.21
N ILE A 66 -2.63 13.56 12.03
CA ILE A 66 -2.35 12.86 10.76
C ILE A 66 -1.44 13.67 9.81
N ASN A 67 -0.90 14.78 10.32
CA ASN A 67 -0.01 15.70 9.62
C ASN A 67 1.47 15.26 9.62
N HIS A 68 1.75 13.97 9.87
CA HIS A 68 3.08 13.36 9.84
C HIS A 68 3.17 12.13 8.92
N GLY A 69 2.12 11.88 8.12
CA GLY A 69 2.04 10.71 7.24
C GLY A 69 0.93 9.74 7.63
N VAL A 70 0.50 8.92 6.66
CA VAL A 70 -0.41 7.78 6.82
C VAL A 70 -0.01 6.70 5.82
N ASN A 71 0.02 5.44 6.24
CA ASN A 71 0.35 4.31 5.37
C ASN A 71 -0.92 3.52 5.00
N PHE A 72 -1.19 3.46 3.69
CA PHE A 72 -2.37 2.83 3.09
C PHE A 72 -2.11 1.41 2.58
N ALA A 73 -0.86 0.94 2.59
CA ALA A 73 -0.45 -0.32 1.98
C ALA A 73 -1.18 -1.53 2.57
N SER A 74 -1.31 -2.57 1.74
CA SER A 74 -1.92 -3.85 2.07
C SER A 74 -1.06 -4.99 1.56
N ALA A 75 -0.85 -6.03 2.37
CA ALA A 75 -0.06 -7.18 1.96
C ALA A 75 -0.82 -8.02 0.93
N GLY A 76 -0.13 -8.38 -0.16
CA GLY A 76 -0.69 -9.09 -1.31
C GLY A 76 -1.47 -8.21 -2.29
N ALA A 77 -1.73 -6.93 -2.00
CA ALA A 77 -2.46 -6.08 -2.95
C ALA A 77 -1.69 -5.86 -4.25
N GLY A 78 -2.37 -5.97 -5.38
CA GLY A 78 -1.83 -5.73 -6.72
C GLY A 78 -2.28 -4.40 -7.34
N CYS A 79 -1.75 -4.10 -8.52
CA CYS A 79 -2.23 -3.01 -9.37
C CYS A 79 -3.66 -3.29 -9.87
N LEU A 80 -4.00 -4.55 -10.10
CA LEU A 80 -5.34 -4.98 -10.49
C LEU A 80 -6.18 -5.22 -9.22
N ASP A 81 -7.46 -4.81 -9.23
CA ASP A 81 -8.34 -4.97 -8.06
C ASP A 81 -8.71 -6.45 -7.83
N GLU A 82 -8.59 -7.28 -8.86
CA GLU A 82 -8.76 -8.73 -8.85
C GLU A 82 -7.64 -9.46 -8.09
N THR A 83 -6.46 -8.83 -7.94
CA THR A 83 -5.25 -9.46 -7.39
C THR A 83 -5.43 -9.80 -5.92
N TYR A 84 -5.74 -11.07 -5.67
CA TYR A 84 -6.14 -11.64 -4.38
C TYR A 84 -7.33 -10.91 -3.73
N SER A 85 -8.33 -10.57 -4.55
CA SER A 85 -9.59 -9.96 -4.12
C SER A 85 -10.20 -10.65 -2.88
N GLU A 86 -10.90 -9.86 -2.06
CA GLU A 86 -11.40 -10.16 -0.71
C GLU A 86 -10.34 -10.49 0.37
N LYS A 87 -9.11 -10.86 0.01
CA LYS A 87 -8.02 -11.16 0.95
C LYS A 87 -7.13 -9.95 1.27
N VAL A 88 -7.28 -8.86 0.51
CA VAL A 88 -6.43 -7.66 0.51
C VAL A 88 -7.28 -6.38 0.40
N ILE A 89 -6.66 -5.22 0.64
CA ILE A 89 -7.25 -3.91 0.33
C ILE A 89 -6.69 -3.45 -1.01
N SER A 90 -7.52 -3.50 -2.04
CA SER A 90 -7.14 -3.25 -3.44
C SER A 90 -6.57 -1.84 -3.67
N LEU A 91 -5.81 -1.62 -4.75
CA LEU A 91 -5.18 -0.32 -5.03
C LEU A 91 -6.20 0.82 -5.16
N ASN A 92 -7.35 0.59 -5.80
CA ASN A 92 -8.41 1.60 -5.85
C ASN A 92 -9.02 1.89 -4.46
N THR A 93 -9.08 0.89 -3.59
CA THR A 93 -9.51 1.07 -2.20
C THR A 93 -8.49 1.86 -1.38
N GLN A 94 -7.18 1.60 -1.56
CA GLN A 94 -6.10 2.39 -0.95
C GLN A 94 -6.16 3.86 -1.41
N LEU A 95 -6.40 4.09 -2.71
CA LEU A 95 -6.62 5.42 -3.28
C LEU A 95 -7.91 6.09 -2.72
N GLY A 96 -8.96 5.30 -2.44
CA GLY A 96 -10.15 5.73 -1.70
C GLY A 96 -9.82 6.21 -0.29
N ASN A 97 -9.02 5.44 0.45
CA ASN A 97 -8.56 5.75 1.79
C ASN A 97 -7.68 7.02 1.81
N PHE A 98 -6.81 7.22 0.82
CA PHE A 98 -6.08 8.49 0.62
C PHE A 98 -7.04 9.67 0.37
N LYS A 99 -8.07 9.50 -0.47
CA LYS A 99 -9.10 10.52 -0.70
C LYS A 99 -9.87 10.88 0.59
N ILE A 100 -10.02 9.95 1.55
CA ILE A 100 -10.60 10.19 2.89
C ILE A 100 -9.63 11.00 3.76
N ILE A 101 -8.37 10.58 3.88
CA ILE A 101 -7.34 11.31 4.65
C ILE A 101 -7.15 12.74 4.12
N ARG A 102 -7.17 12.93 2.79
CA ARG A 102 -7.14 14.26 2.15
C ARG A 102 -8.33 15.15 2.56
N LYS A 103 -9.53 14.59 2.76
CA LYS A 103 -10.68 15.33 3.31
C LYS A 103 -10.44 15.72 4.77
N LYS A 104 -9.92 14.81 5.59
CA LYS A 104 -9.62 15.05 7.02
C LYS A 104 -8.53 16.13 7.20
N LEU A 105 -7.43 16.05 6.43
CA LEU A 105 -6.40 17.10 6.39
C LEU A 105 -6.96 18.47 6.01
N LYS A 106 -7.85 18.54 5.00
CA LYS A 106 -8.50 19.80 4.59
C LYS A 106 -9.41 20.37 5.69
N ALA A 107 -10.03 19.52 6.51
CA ALA A 107 -10.84 19.97 7.65
C ALA A 107 -9.96 20.50 8.80
N GLN A 108 -8.82 19.86 9.07
CA GLN A 108 -7.90 20.24 10.16
C GLN A 108 -7.01 21.45 9.84
N LEU A 109 -6.50 21.53 8.60
CA LEU A 109 -5.47 22.52 8.17
C LEU A 109 -6.02 23.56 7.18
N GLY A 110 -7.32 23.52 6.90
CA GLY A 110 -7.97 24.34 5.88
C GLY A 110 -7.48 24.07 4.45
N LYS A 111 -8.05 24.80 3.48
CA LYS A 111 -7.71 24.64 2.04
C LYS A 111 -6.25 25.00 1.72
N LYS A 112 -5.66 25.98 2.42
CA LYS A 112 -4.26 26.41 2.19
C LYS A 112 -3.27 25.43 2.83
N GLY A 113 -3.39 25.16 4.14
CA GLY A 113 -2.47 24.27 4.87
C GLY A 113 -2.48 22.84 4.32
N SER A 114 -3.66 22.28 4.05
CA SER A 114 -3.75 20.94 3.44
C SER A 114 -3.15 20.89 2.02
N LYS A 115 -3.21 21.97 1.22
CA LYS A 115 -2.54 21.99 -0.08
C LYS A 115 -1.02 22.01 0.09
N ALA A 116 -0.50 22.87 0.96
CA ALA A 116 0.94 23.00 1.19
C ALA A 116 1.55 21.71 1.75
N LEU A 117 0.88 21.07 2.71
CA LEU A 117 1.30 19.76 3.23
C LEU A 117 1.37 18.71 2.12
N LEU A 118 0.33 18.60 1.29
CA LEU A 118 0.23 17.60 0.24
C LEU A 118 1.09 17.90 -1.00
N SER A 119 1.58 19.12 -1.19
CA SER A 119 2.54 19.46 -2.24
C SER A 119 4.00 19.23 -1.84
N ASN A 120 4.28 19.26 -0.54
CA ASN A 120 5.61 19.06 0.02
C ASN A 120 5.83 17.59 0.45
N ALA A 121 4.76 16.82 0.60
CA ALA A 121 4.82 15.42 1.00
C ALA A 121 5.56 14.55 -0.04
N VAL A 122 6.44 13.68 0.46
CA VAL A 122 7.11 12.64 -0.31
C VAL A 122 6.16 11.47 -0.49
N TYR A 123 5.57 11.34 -1.68
CA TYR A 123 4.84 10.15 -2.09
C TYR A 123 5.79 9.16 -2.75
N LEU A 124 5.51 7.89 -2.53
CA LEU A 124 6.32 6.78 -3.01
C LEU A 124 5.36 5.69 -3.51
N PHE A 125 5.69 4.98 -4.61
CA PHE A 125 4.90 3.83 -5.10
C PHE A 125 5.61 2.44 -5.03
N SER A 126 4.90 1.40 -4.53
CA SER A 126 5.37 0.02 -4.29
C SER A 126 4.24 -1.00 -4.42
N ILE A 127 4.01 -1.50 -5.64
CA ILE A 127 2.96 -2.48 -5.95
C ILE A 127 3.33 -3.19 -7.28
N GLY A 128 2.46 -4.06 -7.82
CA GLY A 128 2.69 -4.77 -9.08
C GLY A 128 3.30 -6.17 -8.91
N ASN A 129 4.12 -6.39 -7.89
CA ASN A 129 4.78 -7.69 -7.69
C ASN A 129 3.78 -8.85 -7.41
N ASN A 130 2.63 -8.53 -6.81
CA ASN A 130 1.64 -9.53 -6.41
C ASN A 130 0.76 -9.98 -7.59
N ASP A 131 0.61 -9.12 -8.61
CA ASP A 131 -0.10 -9.43 -9.85
C ASP A 131 0.64 -10.54 -10.62
N TYR A 132 1.96 -10.42 -10.75
CA TYR A 132 2.78 -11.47 -11.38
C TYR A 132 2.88 -12.75 -10.54
N LEU A 133 2.99 -12.66 -9.20
CA LEU A 133 2.97 -13.84 -8.34
C LEU A 133 1.65 -14.62 -8.46
N ARG A 134 0.52 -13.93 -8.59
CA ARG A 134 -0.81 -14.52 -8.78
C ARG A 134 -0.91 -15.40 -10.03
N LEU A 135 -0.13 -15.14 -11.06
CA LEU A 135 -0.10 -15.99 -12.27
C LEU A 135 0.44 -17.40 -11.97
N TYR A 136 1.33 -17.55 -10.98
CA TYR A 136 1.88 -18.83 -10.54
C TYR A 136 1.02 -19.53 -9.48
N ASP A 137 0.13 -18.80 -8.79
CA ASP A 137 -0.85 -19.35 -7.84
C ASP A 137 -2.10 -19.94 -8.54
N ILE A 138 -2.24 -19.75 -9.86
CA ILE A 138 -3.33 -20.34 -10.66
C ILE A 138 -2.84 -21.70 -11.19
N PRO A 139 -3.45 -22.83 -10.79
CA PRO A 139 -3.18 -24.11 -11.45
C PRO A 139 -3.70 -24.09 -12.89
N ASP A 140 -3.01 -24.82 -13.77
CA ASP A 140 -3.37 -25.08 -15.17
C ASP A 140 -3.34 -23.87 -16.13
N ILE A 141 -2.16 -23.27 -16.32
CA ILE A 141 -1.79 -22.67 -17.62
C ILE A 141 -1.07 -23.76 -18.45
N PRO A 142 -1.63 -24.21 -19.60
CA PRO A 142 -0.99 -25.22 -20.44
C PRO A 142 0.37 -24.75 -20.99
N SER A 143 1.38 -25.61 -20.92
CA SER A 143 2.75 -25.42 -21.44
C SER A 143 2.81 -24.94 -22.90
N ASP A 144 1.83 -25.39 -23.66
CA ASP A 144 1.66 -25.30 -25.10
C ASP A 144 1.42 -23.86 -25.56
N MET A 145 0.88 -23.02 -24.67
CA MET A 145 0.46 -21.66 -24.98
C MET A 145 1.61 -20.69 -25.23
N SER A 146 2.88 -21.02 -24.94
CA SER A 146 4.04 -20.09 -24.85
C SER A 146 3.99 -18.80 -25.69
N CYS A 147 3.74 -18.83 -27.00
CA CYS A 147 3.60 -17.62 -27.83
C CYS A 147 2.38 -16.75 -27.47
N LEU A 148 1.21 -17.37 -27.30
CA LEU A 148 0.01 -16.74 -26.74
C LEU A 148 0.22 -16.35 -25.28
N ALA A 149 0.97 -17.13 -24.50
CA ALA A 149 1.30 -16.79 -23.12
C ALA A 149 2.17 -15.52 -23.06
N TYR A 150 3.16 -15.35 -23.92
CA TYR A 150 3.94 -14.11 -24.06
C TYR A 150 3.11 -12.93 -24.59
N ALA A 151 2.14 -13.17 -25.48
CA ALA A 151 1.20 -12.14 -25.89
C ALA A 151 0.33 -11.68 -24.71
N THR A 152 -0.28 -12.62 -23.98
CA THR A 152 -1.06 -12.32 -22.78
C THR A 152 -0.22 -11.80 -21.62
N GLU A 153 1.06 -12.17 -21.52
CA GLU A 153 2.01 -11.61 -20.56
C GLU A 153 2.28 -10.15 -20.90
N HIS A 154 2.52 -9.82 -22.17
CA HIS A 154 2.69 -8.42 -22.59
C HIS A 154 1.40 -7.61 -22.37
N GLU A 155 0.23 -8.16 -22.70
CA GLU A 155 -1.08 -7.55 -22.42
C GLU A 155 -1.32 -7.37 -20.90
N TYR A 156 -0.97 -8.36 -20.07
CA TYR A 156 -1.10 -8.32 -18.62
C TYR A 156 -0.12 -7.34 -17.96
N MET A 157 1.14 -7.32 -18.41
CA MET A 157 2.14 -6.30 -18.07
C MET A 157 1.60 -4.91 -18.37
N ASN A 158 1.00 -4.71 -19.57
CA ASN A 158 0.38 -3.44 -19.95
C ASN A 158 -0.82 -3.10 -19.05
N MET A 159 -1.72 -4.05 -18.73
CA MET A 159 -2.83 -3.84 -17.79
C MET A 159 -2.35 -3.43 -16.38
N VAL A 160 -1.32 -4.11 -15.85
CA VAL A 160 -0.70 -3.81 -14.56
C VAL A 160 -0.07 -2.41 -14.57
N MET A 161 0.60 -2.04 -15.65
CA MET A 161 1.22 -0.72 -15.83
C MET A 161 0.20 0.40 -16.03
N ASP A 162 -0.86 0.19 -16.82
CA ASP A 162 -1.91 1.18 -17.09
C ASP A 162 -2.74 1.47 -15.82
N SER A 163 -3.08 0.44 -15.03
CA SER A 163 -3.73 0.64 -13.73
C SER A 163 -2.83 1.44 -12.78
N PHE A 164 -1.54 1.08 -12.72
CA PHE A 164 -0.54 1.77 -11.89
C PHE A 164 -0.39 3.26 -12.27
N VAL A 165 -0.21 3.54 -13.57
CA VAL A 165 -0.09 4.89 -14.13
C VAL A 165 -1.38 5.70 -13.92
N THR A 166 -2.54 5.07 -14.09
CA THR A 166 -3.84 5.70 -13.82
C THR A 166 -3.95 6.17 -12.36
N VAL A 167 -3.54 5.32 -11.40
CA VAL A 167 -3.58 5.67 -9.97
C VAL A 167 -2.54 6.74 -9.62
N MET A 168 -1.32 6.68 -10.18
CA MET A 168 -0.31 7.74 -10.02
C MET A 168 -0.79 9.10 -10.56
N MET A 169 -1.48 9.15 -11.70
CA MET A 169 -2.00 10.40 -12.26
C MET A 169 -3.04 11.10 -11.35
N VAL A 170 -3.71 10.34 -10.46
CA VAL A 170 -4.69 10.89 -9.50
C VAL A 170 -4.02 11.53 -8.27
N THR A 171 -2.80 11.12 -7.88
CA THR A 171 -2.10 11.74 -6.73
C THR A 171 -1.43 13.06 -7.12
N LYS A 172 -0.92 13.17 -8.35
CA LYS A 172 -0.51 14.40 -9.04
C LYS A 172 0.58 15.26 -8.37
N TYR A 173 1.29 14.69 -7.40
CA TYR A 173 2.51 15.21 -6.80
C TYR A 173 3.50 14.03 -6.72
N VAL A 174 4.50 14.01 -7.61
CA VAL A 174 5.46 12.91 -7.71
C VAL A 174 6.86 13.49 -7.86
N PHE A 175 7.71 13.25 -6.86
CA PHE A 175 9.16 13.22 -7.04
C PHE A 175 9.58 11.76 -7.18
N LEU A 176 10.56 11.50 -8.06
CA LEU A 176 10.75 10.19 -8.68
C LEU A 176 11.69 9.26 -7.88
N ILE A 177 11.18 8.60 -6.83
CA ILE A 177 11.86 7.47 -6.14
C ILE A 177 10.84 6.35 -5.83
N HIS A 178 11.26 5.09 -5.86
CA HIS A 178 10.41 3.90 -5.66
C HIS A 178 10.36 3.45 -4.18
N THR A 179 9.24 2.85 -3.73
CA THR A 179 8.94 2.41 -2.33
C THR A 179 7.48 2.82 -1.99
N LEU A 180 6.76 2.57 -0.87
CA LEU A 180 5.40 3.20 -0.67
C LEU A 180 5.11 3.80 0.71
N ASN A 181 5.04 5.13 0.82
CA ASN A 181 4.61 5.91 1.99
C ASN A 181 4.25 7.36 1.63
N MET A 182 3.79 8.13 2.64
CA MET A 182 3.77 9.59 2.63
C MET A 182 4.64 10.15 3.77
N PHE A 183 5.80 10.73 3.45
CA PHE A 183 6.64 11.51 4.38
C PHE A 183 6.49 13.01 4.14
N ILE A 184 7.10 13.84 4.99
CA ILE A 184 7.10 15.32 4.94
C ILE A 184 8.50 15.82 5.30
#